data_AF-A0A519QNJ3-F1
#
_entry.id   AF-A0A519QNJ3-F1
#
_cell.length_a   1.000
_cell.length_b   1.000
_cell.length_c   1.000
_cell.angle_alpha   90.00
_cell.angle_beta   90.00
_cell.angle_gamma   90.00
#
_symmetry.space_group_name_H-M   'P 1'
#
loop_
_entity.id
_entity.type
_entity.pdbx_description
1 polymer ?
#
loop_
_entity_poly.entity_id
_entity_poly.type
_entity_poly.pdbx_seq_one_letter_code
_entity_poly.pdbx_strand_id
1 'polypeptide(L)'
;NIDFKPIGEASLTFLGRINKNENPLFNERQRVQGSFDFNQRIQAQLTGNVGTKLKLNFNYNTEAQFDFENQFKLDYTGDPDDIIKKIEAGNVSLPLNTSLITGTQALFGVKTQLQFGKLSISSVFTQQRSQSREIKLDNGAQQNEFRIGGDDYEANKHFFLAQYFRNIYNNALSNPPTINSGIQITKIEVWITNKTGNTQDSRDVLAFLDLGENRPYNTAQITGGAGFSGLPAGFTEVGFPQQSNNLLANLAAGAPNARLTNSNDVISYFQANGATDNFAKLSYARKLTEREFNFQPQLGYISLNNPLNADEILAVSYRYTFNGVEYQVGEFSTDVPFDQGTPKVLFAKLL
;
A
#
# COMPACT_ATOMS: atom_id res chain seq x y z
N ASN A 1 45.57 -13.40 -43.26
CA ASN A 1 44.85 -14.45 -42.51
C ASN A 1 43.72 -13.82 -41.72
N ILE A 2 42.52 -14.36 -41.86
CA ILE A 2 41.31 -13.93 -41.15
C ILE A 2 40.82 -15.17 -40.41
N ASP A 3 40.78 -15.13 -39.07
CA ASP A 3 40.27 -16.22 -38.23
C ASP A 3 39.12 -15.66 -37.37
N PHE A 4 37.90 -16.11 -37.65
CA PHE A 4 36.68 -15.74 -36.92
C PHE A 4 36.04 -17.01 -36.36
N LYS A 5 35.79 -17.03 -35.05
CA LYS A 5 35.16 -18.16 -34.36
C LYS A 5 33.83 -17.70 -33.74
N PRO A 6 32.71 -17.78 -34.50
CA PRO A 6 31.39 -17.57 -33.93
C PRO A 6 30.99 -18.78 -33.09
N ILE A 7 30.46 -18.53 -31.90
CA ILE A 7 29.92 -19.51 -30.96
C ILE A 7 28.59 -18.94 -30.48
N GLY A 8 27.51 -19.71 -30.52
CA GLY A 8 26.23 -19.23 -30.03
C GLY A 8 25.05 -20.03 -30.54
N GLU A 9 23.88 -19.63 -30.08
CA GLU A 9 22.59 -20.13 -30.53
C GLU A 9 21.69 -18.97 -30.96
N ALA A 10 20.85 -19.24 -31.95
CA ALA A 10 19.79 -18.34 -32.36
C ALA A 10 18.53 -19.16 -32.54
N SER A 11 17.47 -18.77 -31.84
CA SER A 11 16.15 -19.37 -31.97
C SER A 11 15.13 -18.30 -32.35
N LEU A 12 14.21 -18.69 -33.23
CA LEU A 12 13.14 -17.85 -33.73
C LEU A 12 11.84 -18.60 -33.50
N THR A 13 10.92 -18.00 -32.77
CA THR A 13 9.60 -18.58 -32.50
C THR A 13 8.53 -17.72 -33.15
N PHE A 14 7.70 -18.36 -33.97
CA PHE A 14 6.56 -17.76 -34.63
C PHE A 14 5.29 -18.37 -34.05
N LEU A 15 4.39 -17.55 -33.53
CA LEU A 15 3.15 -18.00 -32.92
C LEU A 15 1.96 -17.18 -33.44
N GLY A 16 0.97 -17.85 -34.02
CA GLY A 16 -0.33 -17.25 -34.28
C GLY A 16 -1.25 -17.51 -33.10
N ARG A 17 -1.82 -16.46 -32.49
CA ARG A 17 -2.81 -16.58 -31.42
C ARG A 17 -4.14 -16.02 -31.90
N ILE A 18 -5.21 -16.78 -31.70
CA ILE A 18 -6.59 -16.32 -31.89
C ILE A 18 -7.27 -16.39 -30.53
N ASN A 19 -7.75 -15.24 -30.04
CA ASN A 19 -8.50 -15.15 -28.80
C ASN A 19 -9.98 -14.88 -29.13
N LYS A 20 -10.87 -15.71 -28.60
CA LYS A 20 -12.32 -15.54 -28.73
C LYS A 20 -12.92 -15.26 -27.35
N ASN A 21 -13.64 -14.14 -27.24
CA ASN A 21 -14.35 -13.73 -26.03
C ASN A 21 -15.86 -13.69 -26.32
N GLU A 22 -16.65 -14.41 -25.54
CA GLU A 22 -18.11 -14.50 -25.73
C GLU A 22 -18.89 -13.44 -24.95
N ASN A 23 -18.20 -12.51 -24.25
CA ASN A 23 -18.86 -11.45 -23.50
C ASN A 23 -19.73 -10.58 -24.45
N PRO A 24 -21.06 -10.53 -24.20
CA PRO A 24 -21.98 -9.84 -25.08
C PRO A 24 -21.80 -8.31 -25.10
N LEU A 25 -21.11 -7.76 -24.10
CA LEU A 25 -20.80 -6.33 -23.99
C LEU A 25 -19.78 -5.87 -25.05
N PHE A 26 -18.98 -6.78 -25.61
CA PHE A 26 -18.11 -6.46 -26.76
C PHE A 26 -18.87 -6.61 -28.08
N ASN A 27 -18.51 -5.78 -29.07
CA ASN A 27 -19.00 -5.94 -30.43
C ASN A 27 -18.42 -7.21 -31.09
N GLU A 28 -19.10 -7.75 -32.09
CA GLU A 28 -18.73 -9.04 -32.70
C GLU A 28 -17.31 -9.05 -33.30
N ARG A 29 -16.81 -7.90 -33.75
CA ARG A 29 -15.44 -7.76 -34.28
C ARG A 29 -14.39 -7.80 -33.17
N GLN A 30 -14.66 -7.27 -31.98
CA GLN A 30 -13.75 -7.30 -30.82
C GLN A 30 -13.78 -8.63 -30.08
N ARG A 31 -14.83 -9.44 -30.28
CA ARG A 31 -14.96 -10.79 -29.72
C ARG A 31 -13.99 -11.79 -30.33
N VAL A 32 -13.40 -11.52 -31.50
CA VAL A 32 -12.38 -12.37 -32.11
C VAL A 32 -11.18 -11.52 -32.47
N GLN A 33 -10.06 -11.74 -31.78
CA GLN A 33 -8.81 -11.01 -32.02
C GLN A 33 -7.72 -12.01 -32.41
N GLY A 34 -7.09 -11.79 -33.57
CA GLY A 34 -5.91 -12.52 -34.01
C GLY A 34 -4.66 -11.67 -33.80
N SER A 35 -3.61 -12.27 -33.24
CA SER A 35 -2.29 -11.63 -33.11
C SER A 35 -1.21 -12.58 -33.61
N PHE A 36 -0.23 -12.02 -34.32
CA PHE A 36 1.00 -12.70 -34.67
C PHE A 36 2.09 -12.30 -33.70
N ASP A 37 2.70 -13.28 -33.05
CA ASP A 37 3.77 -13.11 -32.09
C ASP A 37 5.06 -13.67 -32.68
N PHE A 38 6.10 -12.83 -32.66
CA PHE A 38 7.42 -13.12 -33.22
C PHE A 38 8.47 -12.85 -32.14
N ASN A 39 9.04 -13.93 -31.61
CA ASN A 39 10.05 -13.87 -30.56
C ASN A 39 11.41 -14.32 -31.10
N GLN A 40 12.41 -13.47 -30.93
CA GLN A 40 13.80 -13.74 -31.32
C GLN A 40 14.64 -13.90 -30.06
N ARG A 41 15.36 -15.01 -29.96
CA ARG A 41 16.34 -15.27 -28.90
C ARG A 41 17.68 -15.57 -29.53
N ILE A 42 18.58 -14.59 -29.50
CA ILE A 42 19.93 -14.67 -30.06
C ILE A 42 20.92 -14.56 -28.91
N GLN A 43 21.80 -15.56 -28.79
CA GLN A 43 22.94 -15.56 -27.90
C GLN A 43 24.17 -15.89 -28.73
N ALA A 44 24.91 -14.87 -29.13
CA ALA A 44 26.03 -14.99 -30.05
C ALA A 44 27.28 -14.34 -29.46
N GLN A 45 28.37 -15.11 -29.44
CA GLN A 45 29.71 -14.65 -29.12
C GLN A 45 30.61 -14.89 -30.33
N LEU A 46 31.38 -13.89 -30.70
CA LEU A 46 32.34 -13.94 -31.79
C LEU A 46 33.66 -13.35 -31.30
N THR A 47 34.73 -14.12 -31.45
CA THR A 47 36.09 -13.57 -31.31
C THR A 47 36.89 -13.93 -32.54
N GLY A 48 37.62 -12.96 -33.07
CA GLY A 48 38.47 -13.20 -34.24
C GLY A 48 39.59 -12.19 -34.38
N ASN A 49 40.61 -12.59 -35.14
CA ASN A 49 41.74 -11.75 -35.49
C ASN A 49 41.86 -11.64 -37.01
N VAL A 50 42.11 -10.43 -37.49
CA VAL A 50 42.42 -10.12 -38.88
C VAL A 50 43.89 -9.71 -38.93
N GLY A 51 44.72 -10.61 -39.44
CA GLY A 51 46.18 -10.47 -39.40
C GLY A 51 46.71 -10.46 -37.96
N THR A 52 47.72 -9.62 -37.70
CA THR A 52 48.33 -9.42 -36.38
C THR A 52 47.84 -8.17 -35.67
N LYS A 53 47.23 -7.23 -36.41
CA LYS A 53 46.92 -5.88 -35.92
C LYS A 53 45.48 -5.69 -35.48
N LEU A 54 44.52 -6.45 -36.02
CA LEU A 54 43.10 -6.20 -35.77
C LEU A 54 42.45 -7.39 -35.05
N LYS A 55 41.74 -7.10 -33.96
CA LYS A 55 41.01 -8.07 -33.14
C LYS A 55 39.58 -7.60 -32.94
N LEU A 56 38.63 -8.49 -33.21
CA LEU A 56 37.20 -8.26 -33.01
C LEU A 56 36.70 -9.16 -31.89
N ASN A 57 35.98 -8.58 -30.94
CA ASN A 57 35.21 -9.28 -29.93
C ASN A 57 33.77 -8.77 -29.97
N PHE A 58 32.82 -9.67 -30.09
CA PHE A 58 31.39 -9.36 -30.13
C PHE A 58 30.66 -10.36 -29.24
N ASN A 59 29.78 -9.87 -28.39
CA ASN A 59 28.88 -10.61 -27.53
C ASN A 59 27.51 -9.96 -27.60
N TYR A 60 26.50 -10.74 -27.96
CA TYR A 60 25.15 -10.25 -28.15
C TYR A 60 24.14 -11.25 -27.63
N ASN A 61 23.36 -10.81 -26.65
CA ASN A 61 22.27 -11.52 -26.03
C ASN A 61 21.01 -10.65 -26.10
N THR A 62 19.97 -11.11 -26.81
CA THR A 62 18.68 -10.42 -26.87
C THR A 62 17.90 -10.48 -25.55
N GLU A 63 18.26 -11.40 -24.67
CA GLU A 63 17.65 -11.57 -23.33
C GLU A 63 18.54 -10.98 -22.22
N ALA A 64 19.50 -10.14 -22.56
CA ALA A 64 20.34 -9.46 -21.56
C ALA A 64 19.47 -8.58 -20.66
N GLN A 65 19.65 -8.73 -19.33
CA GLN A 65 18.96 -7.87 -18.35
C GLN A 65 19.54 -6.44 -18.35
N PHE A 66 20.83 -6.32 -18.71
CA PHE A 66 21.54 -5.06 -18.74
C PHE A 66 22.24 -4.81 -20.08
N ASP A 67 22.16 -3.57 -20.57
CA ASP A 67 22.76 -3.16 -21.85
C ASP A 67 24.29 -3.36 -21.93
N PHE A 68 25.00 -3.42 -20.80
CA PHE A 68 26.46 -3.60 -20.77
C PHE A 68 26.90 -5.05 -21.04
N GLU A 69 25.98 -6.01 -20.99
CA GLU A 69 26.24 -7.42 -21.35
C GLU A 69 26.44 -7.59 -22.86
N ASN A 70 25.75 -6.74 -23.64
CA ASN A 70 25.93 -6.62 -25.08
C ASN A 70 27.20 -5.82 -25.37
N GLN A 71 28.23 -6.53 -25.83
CA GLN A 71 29.56 -5.97 -26.02
C GLN A 71 29.98 -6.09 -27.48
N PHE A 72 30.43 -4.99 -28.05
CA PHE A 72 31.11 -4.95 -29.32
C PHE A 72 32.43 -4.23 -29.11
N LYS A 73 33.56 -4.86 -29.41
CA LYS A 73 34.87 -4.27 -29.27
C LYS A 73 35.75 -4.60 -30.47
N LEU A 74 36.18 -3.56 -31.16
CA LEU A 74 37.16 -3.64 -32.23
C LEU A 74 38.47 -3.01 -31.74
N ASP A 75 39.55 -3.80 -31.72
CA ASP A 75 40.88 -3.41 -31.32
C ASP A 75 41.81 -3.40 -32.54
N TYR A 76 42.46 -2.27 -32.81
CA TYR A 76 43.64 -2.16 -33.67
C TYR A 76 44.88 -1.91 -32.81
N THR A 77 45.95 -2.67 -33.03
CA THR A 77 47.25 -2.51 -32.37
C THR A 77 48.32 -2.19 -33.41
N GLY A 78 48.98 -1.05 -33.25
CA GLY A 78 50.11 -0.65 -34.08
C GLY A 78 51.40 -1.36 -33.67
N ASP A 79 52.42 -1.26 -34.52
CA ASP A 79 53.74 -1.84 -34.24
C ASP A 79 54.49 -1.03 -33.15
N PRO A 80 55.56 -1.59 -32.56
CA PRO A 80 56.36 -0.90 -31.54
C PRO A 80 56.91 0.46 -31.97
N ASP A 81 57.08 0.69 -33.27
CA ASP A 81 57.59 1.95 -33.82
C ASP A 81 56.49 2.91 -34.32
N ASP A 82 55.22 2.48 -34.34
CA ASP A 82 54.10 3.30 -34.82
C ASP A 82 53.73 4.39 -33.80
N ILE A 83 53.39 5.60 -34.27
CA ILE A 83 52.84 6.67 -33.41
C ILE A 83 51.49 6.22 -32.82
N ILE A 84 50.67 5.54 -33.62
CA ILE A 84 49.37 5.02 -33.19
C ILE A 84 49.61 3.67 -32.52
N LYS A 85 49.47 3.62 -31.20
CA LYS A 85 49.61 2.38 -30.42
C LYS A 85 48.35 1.56 -30.42
N LYS A 86 47.19 2.21 -30.22
CA LYS A 86 45.91 1.51 -30.15
C LYS A 86 44.75 2.36 -30.67
N ILE A 87 43.83 1.72 -31.40
CA ILE A 87 42.51 2.26 -31.68
C ILE A 87 41.49 1.23 -31.20
N GLU A 88 40.63 1.60 -30.27
CA GLU A 88 39.52 0.77 -29.78
C GLU A 88 38.20 1.42 -30.22
N ALA A 89 37.25 0.64 -30.75
CA ALA A 89 35.91 1.11 -31.08
C ALA A 89 34.83 0.19 -30.49
N GLY A 90 33.72 0.76 -30.03
CA GLY A 90 32.65 0.07 -29.32
C GLY A 90 32.79 0.21 -27.80
N ASN A 91 32.75 -0.89 -27.05
CA ASN A 91 32.91 -0.93 -25.61
C ASN A 91 34.36 -0.63 -25.23
N VAL A 92 34.60 0.57 -24.73
CA VAL A 92 35.92 1.07 -24.31
C VAL A 92 35.93 1.39 -22.83
N SER A 93 37.12 1.43 -22.24
CA SER A 93 37.34 1.82 -20.84
C SER A 93 38.54 2.75 -20.73
N LEU A 94 38.46 3.69 -19.80
CA LEU A 94 39.55 4.61 -19.47
C LEU A 94 39.72 4.65 -17.95
N PRO A 95 40.31 3.60 -17.34
CA PRO A 95 40.65 3.66 -15.92
C PRO A 95 41.68 4.77 -15.71
N LEU A 96 41.39 5.70 -14.81
CA LEU A 96 42.29 6.77 -14.40
C LEU A 96 42.71 6.54 -12.95
N ASN A 97 44.02 6.61 -12.69
CA ASN A 97 44.58 6.47 -11.34
C ASN A 97 44.55 7.81 -10.60
N THR A 98 43.38 8.45 -10.49
CA THR A 98 43.22 9.72 -9.75
C THR A 98 42.04 9.64 -8.80
N SER A 99 42.16 10.30 -7.64
CA SER A 99 41.10 10.34 -6.62
C SER A 99 40.03 11.39 -6.90
N LEU A 100 40.35 12.42 -7.69
CA LEU A 100 39.43 13.54 -7.98
C LEU A 100 38.59 13.29 -9.24
N ILE A 101 39.16 12.63 -10.26
CA ILE A 101 38.49 12.31 -11.51
C ILE A 101 38.51 10.79 -11.67
N THR A 102 37.41 10.15 -11.27
CA THR A 102 37.24 8.71 -11.46
C THR A 102 36.94 8.42 -12.93
N GLY A 103 37.79 7.62 -13.57
CA GLY A 103 37.55 7.15 -14.93
C GLY A 103 36.27 6.30 -15.02
N THR A 104 35.40 6.59 -15.97
CA THR A 104 34.16 5.84 -16.21
C THR A 104 34.45 4.49 -16.85
N GLN A 105 33.82 3.44 -16.34
CA GLN A 105 33.86 2.09 -16.90
C GLN A 105 32.59 1.84 -17.75
N ALA A 106 32.69 0.97 -18.76
CA ALA A 106 31.63 0.63 -19.71
C ALA A 106 31.12 1.82 -20.57
N LEU A 107 32.01 2.36 -21.41
CA LEU A 107 31.68 3.41 -22.36
C LEU A 107 31.46 2.83 -23.75
N PHE A 108 30.56 3.42 -24.56
CA PHE A 108 30.43 3.07 -25.98
C PHE A 108 30.95 4.22 -26.85
N GLY A 109 31.99 3.98 -27.65
CA GLY A 109 32.58 5.00 -28.51
C GLY A 109 33.94 4.61 -29.08
N VAL A 110 34.81 5.60 -29.30
CA VAL A 110 36.13 5.41 -29.89
C VAL A 110 37.20 5.89 -28.91
N LYS A 111 38.24 5.08 -28.73
CA LYS A 111 39.43 5.40 -27.94
C LYS A 111 40.68 5.25 -28.78
N THR A 112 41.55 6.24 -28.72
CA THR A 112 42.83 6.25 -29.43
C THR A 112 43.98 6.45 -28.45
N GLN A 113 45.08 5.73 -28.66
CA GLN A 113 46.31 5.86 -27.90
C GLN A 113 47.46 6.18 -28.84
N LEU A 114 48.07 7.34 -28.64
CA LEU A 114 49.19 7.86 -29.41
C LEU A 114 50.42 7.96 -28.51
N GLN A 115 51.59 7.64 -29.05
CA GLN A 115 52.87 7.75 -28.34
C GLN A 115 53.89 8.52 -29.17
N PHE A 116 54.36 9.66 -28.64
CA PHE A 116 55.39 10.50 -29.21
C PHE A 116 56.63 10.45 -28.31
N GLY A 117 57.52 9.47 -28.56
CA GLY A 117 58.66 9.20 -27.69
C GLY A 117 58.21 8.81 -26.27
N LYS A 118 58.42 9.71 -25.29
CA LYS A 118 58.01 9.52 -23.88
C LYS A 118 56.61 10.08 -23.56
N LEU A 119 56.00 10.83 -24.48
CA LEU A 119 54.67 11.40 -24.29
C LEU A 119 53.60 10.42 -24.79
N SER A 120 52.71 9.99 -23.90
CA SER A 120 51.55 9.15 -24.24
C SER A 120 50.27 9.97 -24.14
N ILE A 121 49.51 10.03 -25.24
CA ILE A 121 48.23 10.73 -25.31
C ILE A 121 47.14 9.68 -25.51
N SER A 122 46.18 9.62 -24.59
CA SER A 122 44.96 8.82 -24.73
C SER A 122 43.77 9.74 -24.92
N SER A 123 43.00 9.54 -25.99
CA SER A 123 41.78 10.29 -26.28
C SER A 123 40.59 9.34 -26.35
N VAL A 124 39.45 9.77 -25.82
CA VAL A 124 38.22 8.96 -25.74
C VAL A 124 37.03 9.84 -26.10
N PHE A 125 36.25 9.43 -27.10
CA PHE A 125 34.99 10.05 -27.51
C PHE A 125 33.89 9.02 -27.37
N THR A 126 33.05 9.17 -26.35
CA THR A 126 32.12 8.13 -25.94
C THR A 126 30.79 8.68 -25.45
N GLN A 127 29.74 7.88 -25.63
CA GLN A 127 28.50 8.03 -24.91
C GLN A 127 28.56 7.20 -23.62
N GLN A 128 28.38 7.86 -22.48
CA GLN A 128 28.26 7.17 -21.19
C GLN A 128 26.88 6.50 -21.11
N ARG A 129 26.87 5.18 -20.91
CA ARG A 129 25.65 4.37 -20.75
C ARG A 129 25.40 3.94 -19.31
N SER A 130 26.26 4.33 -18.37
CA SER A 130 26.19 3.95 -16.96
C SER A 130 25.86 5.15 -16.05
N GLN A 131 25.09 4.90 -14.99
CA GLN A 131 24.82 5.87 -13.93
C GLN A 131 25.65 5.50 -12.70
N SER A 132 26.41 6.47 -12.17
CA SER A 132 27.07 6.27 -10.87
C SER A 132 26.03 6.31 -9.76
N ARG A 133 26.07 5.34 -8.85
CA ARG A 133 25.27 5.33 -7.62
C ARG A 133 26.22 5.21 -6.44
N GLU A 134 26.13 6.15 -5.52
CA GLU A 134 26.85 6.12 -4.25
C GLU A 134 25.93 5.51 -3.19
N ILE A 135 26.41 4.49 -2.48
CA ILE A 135 25.72 3.93 -1.32
C ILE A 135 26.56 4.28 -0.10
N LYS A 136 26.00 5.04 0.83
CA LYS A 136 26.63 5.32 2.12
C LYS A 136 26.28 4.19 3.07
N LEU A 137 27.29 3.41 3.45
CA LEU A 137 27.19 2.40 4.50
C LEU A 137 27.76 2.99 5.78
N ASP A 138 26.98 2.95 6.85
CA ASP A 138 27.42 3.35 8.18
C ASP A 138 27.20 2.16 9.13
N ASN A 139 28.23 1.75 9.84
CA ASN A 139 28.26 0.56 10.70
C ASN A 139 27.71 -0.74 10.05
N GLY A 140 27.94 -0.92 8.75
CA GLY A 140 27.55 -2.15 8.02
C GLY A 140 26.08 -2.21 7.58
N ALA A 141 25.29 -1.14 7.80
CA ALA A 141 23.94 -1.02 7.27
C ALA A 141 23.84 0.11 6.24
N GLN A 142 23.00 -0.09 5.23
CA GLN A 142 22.59 0.97 4.31
C GLN A 142 21.63 1.91 5.05
N GLN A 143 22.01 3.18 5.19
CA GLN A 143 21.10 4.20 5.70
C GLN A 143 20.31 4.81 4.55
N ASN A 144 18.99 4.87 4.70
CA ASN A 144 18.11 5.61 3.80
C ASN A 144 17.57 6.81 4.59
N GLU A 145 17.83 8.02 4.09
CA GLU A 145 17.25 9.24 4.64
C GLU A 145 15.78 9.33 4.22
N PHE A 146 14.89 9.65 5.15
CA PHE A 146 13.49 9.92 4.88
C PHE A 146 13.11 11.27 5.47
N ARG A 147 12.17 11.96 4.84
CA ARG A 147 11.63 13.25 5.28
C ARG A 147 10.11 13.15 5.29
N ILE A 148 9.50 13.59 6.39
CA ILE A 148 8.04 13.64 6.57
C ILE A 148 7.67 15.10 6.81
N GLY A 149 6.78 15.65 5.99
CA GLY A 149 6.19 16.97 6.19
C GLY A 149 5.24 17.00 7.39
N GLY A 150 5.05 18.16 8.02
CA GLY A 150 4.08 18.28 9.13
C GLY A 150 2.62 18.11 8.68
N ASP A 151 2.37 18.28 7.39
CA ASP A 151 1.12 18.08 6.68
C ASP A 151 0.96 16.67 6.08
N ASP A 152 2.03 15.87 6.06
CA ASP A 152 2.02 14.49 5.55
C ASP A 152 1.43 13.51 6.59
N TYR A 153 0.21 13.77 7.04
CA TYR A 153 -0.50 12.86 7.94
C TYR A 153 -1.22 11.74 7.17
N GLU A 154 -1.35 10.57 7.80
CA GLU A 154 -2.08 9.45 7.22
C GLU A 154 -3.60 9.68 7.33
N ALA A 155 -4.21 10.14 6.24
CA ALA A 155 -5.64 10.39 6.19
C ALA A 155 -6.47 9.09 6.23
N ASN A 156 -7.65 9.16 6.86
CA ASN A 156 -8.65 8.07 6.89
C ASN A 156 -8.13 6.72 7.41
N LYS A 157 -7.09 6.73 8.25
CA LYS A 157 -6.44 5.52 8.75
C LYS A 157 -6.58 5.35 10.25
N HIS A 158 -6.58 6.46 10.99
CA HIS A 158 -6.58 6.49 12.45
C HIS A 158 -7.86 7.13 12.97
N PHE A 159 -8.58 6.40 13.83
CA PHE A 159 -9.87 6.84 14.37
C PHE A 159 -9.91 6.64 15.88
N PHE A 160 -10.42 7.62 16.62
CA PHE A 160 -10.78 7.42 18.03
C PHE A 160 -12.09 6.65 18.13
N LEU A 161 -12.21 5.75 19.09
CA LEU A 161 -13.43 4.93 19.23
C LEU A 161 -14.65 5.72 19.72
N ALA A 162 -14.43 6.87 20.37
CA ALA A 162 -15.44 7.80 20.85
C ALA A 162 -14.79 9.16 21.13
N GLN A 163 -15.59 10.23 21.22
CA GLN A 163 -15.07 11.57 21.55
C GLN A 163 -14.43 11.63 22.94
N TYR A 164 -14.87 10.78 23.87
CA TYR A 164 -14.22 10.61 25.16
C TYR A 164 -12.71 10.38 25.02
N PHE A 165 -12.32 9.39 24.20
CA PHE A 165 -10.91 9.02 24.00
C PHE A 165 -10.11 10.14 23.36
N ARG A 166 -10.69 10.82 22.38
CA ARG A 166 -10.08 12.00 21.75
C ARG A 166 -9.80 13.10 22.78
N ASN A 167 -10.76 13.37 23.66
CA ASN A 167 -10.66 14.46 24.62
C ASN A 167 -9.66 14.18 25.74
N ILE A 168 -9.47 12.91 26.12
CA ILE A 168 -8.50 12.52 27.15
C ILE A 168 -7.10 12.21 26.61
N TYR A 169 -6.93 12.04 25.29
CA TYR A 169 -5.69 11.54 24.68
C TYR A 169 -4.43 12.28 25.14
N ASN A 170 -4.44 13.62 25.06
CA ASN A 170 -3.28 14.43 25.44
C ASN A 170 -2.98 14.36 26.94
N ASN A 171 -4.01 14.23 27.78
CA ASN A 171 -3.82 14.09 29.23
C ASN A 171 -3.32 12.69 29.60
N ALA A 172 -3.79 11.65 28.91
CA ALA A 172 -3.33 10.28 29.09
C ALA A 172 -1.86 10.09 28.68
N LEU A 173 -1.34 10.93 27.79
CA LEU A 173 0.05 10.92 27.32
C LEU A 173 0.92 12.02 27.94
N SER A 174 0.53 12.62 29.06
CA SER A 174 1.29 13.72 29.65
C SER A 174 2.67 13.31 30.18
N ASN A 175 2.89 12.04 30.52
CA ASN A 175 4.14 11.52 31.10
C ASN A 175 4.66 10.24 30.39
N PRO A 176 5.12 10.33 29.13
CA PRO A 176 5.69 9.17 28.44
C PRO A 176 6.92 8.60 29.18
N PRO A 177 7.11 7.26 29.23
CA PRO A 177 6.39 6.22 28.49
C PRO A 177 5.12 5.69 29.19
N THR A 178 4.75 6.19 30.36
CA THR A 178 3.59 5.69 31.11
C THR A 178 2.29 6.31 30.60
N ILE A 179 1.31 5.48 30.26
CA ILE A 179 -0.03 5.93 29.84
C ILE A 179 -0.91 6.12 31.08
N ASN A 180 -1.37 7.35 31.30
CA ASN A 180 -2.26 7.71 32.40
C ASN A 180 -3.74 7.55 32.00
N SER A 181 -4.16 6.30 31.83
CA SER A 181 -5.56 5.95 31.53
C SER A 181 -6.01 4.79 32.42
N GLY A 182 -7.19 4.92 33.02
CA GLY A 182 -7.83 3.86 33.79
C GLY A 182 -8.67 2.90 32.94
N ILE A 183 -8.76 3.13 31.63
CA ILE A 183 -9.52 2.29 30.70
C ILE A 183 -8.63 1.20 30.12
N GLN A 184 -9.18 -0.01 30.01
CA GLN A 184 -8.58 -1.11 29.27
C GLN A 184 -9.63 -1.76 28.36
N ILE A 185 -9.50 -1.59 27.04
CA ILE A 185 -10.36 -2.29 26.06
C ILE A 185 -10.01 -3.78 26.06
N THR A 186 -11.01 -4.62 26.29
CA THR A 186 -10.89 -6.08 26.41
C THR A 186 -11.33 -6.79 25.14
N LYS A 187 -12.27 -6.22 24.38
CA LYS A 187 -12.79 -6.79 23.13
C LYS A 187 -13.20 -5.68 22.16
N ILE A 188 -12.94 -5.89 20.87
CA ILE A 188 -13.36 -4.99 19.79
C ILE A 188 -13.78 -5.81 18.56
N GLU A 189 -14.86 -5.38 17.91
CA GLU A 189 -15.27 -5.84 16.59
C GLU A 189 -15.40 -4.63 15.68
N VAL A 190 -14.85 -4.75 14.48
CA VAL A 190 -14.77 -3.66 13.52
C VAL A 190 -15.45 -4.11 12.24
N TRP A 191 -16.34 -3.27 11.72
CA TRP A 191 -17.20 -3.54 10.58
C TRP A 191 -16.95 -2.49 9.51
N ILE A 192 -16.75 -2.94 8.27
CA ILE A 192 -16.54 -2.08 7.10
C ILE A 192 -17.54 -2.39 6.00
N THR A 193 -17.83 -1.41 5.14
CA THR A 193 -18.58 -1.63 3.90
C THR A 193 -17.97 -2.76 3.07
N ASN A 194 -18.81 -3.67 2.59
CA ASN A 194 -18.37 -4.83 1.82
C ASN A 194 -18.55 -4.61 0.31
N LYS A 195 -17.46 -4.21 -0.36
CA LYS A 195 -17.48 -3.94 -1.81
C LYS A 195 -17.34 -5.18 -2.68
N THR A 196 -16.71 -6.23 -2.16
CA THR A 196 -16.38 -7.45 -2.93
C THR A 196 -17.44 -8.53 -2.79
N GLY A 197 -18.51 -8.28 -2.04
CA GLY A 197 -19.59 -9.24 -1.83
C GLY A 197 -19.18 -10.46 -1.01
N ASN A 198 -18.17 -10.32 -0.12
CA ASN A 198 -17.73 -11.43 0.72
C ASN A 198 -18.81 -11.75 1.76
N THR A 199 -19.43 -12.92 1.68
CA THR A 199 -20.53 -13.30 2.58
C THR A 199 -20.07 -13.90 3.91
N GLN A 200 -18.77 -14.22 4.06
CA GLN A 200 -18.24 -14.87 5.26
C GLN A 200 -18.28 -13.93 6.46
N ASP A 201 -18.90 -14.39 7.56
CA ASP A 201 -19.09 -13.65 8.82
C ASP A 201 -19.66 -12.23 8.63
N SER A 202 -20.43 -12.03 7.56
CA SER A 202 -21.05 -10.75 7.24
C SER A 202 -22.32 -10.53 8.07
N ARG A 203 -22.55 -9.27 8.48
CA ARG A 203 -23.74 -8.87 9.25
C ARG A 203 -24.25 -7.54 8.74
N ASP A 204 -25.57 -7.34 8.81
CA ASP A 204 -26.10 -6.00 8.65
C ASP A 204 -25.81 -5.19 9.91
N VAL A 205 -25.27 -3.99 9.75
CA VAL A 205 -24.87 -3.12 10.84
C VAL A 205 -25.57 -1.78 10.69
N LEU A 206 -26.15 -1.29 11.78
CA LEU A 206 -26.67 0.05 11.91
C LEU A 206 -25.76 0.82 12.87
N ALA A 207 -24.91 1.65 12.29
CA ALA A 207 -23.89 2.42 12.98
C ALA A 207 -24.43 3.81 13.32
N PHE A 208 -24.38 4.22 14.59
CA PHE A 208 -24.87 5.52 15.03
C PHE A 208 -23.74 6.45 15.40
N LEU A 209 -23.88 7.72 15.03
CA LEU A 209 -22.92 8.78 15.35
C LEU A 209 -22.83 9.02 16.86
N ASP A 210 -23.97 9.02 17.57
CA ASP A 210 -24.01 9.39 18.99
C ASP A 210 -24.00 8.20 19.96
N LEU A 211 -23.83 6.96 19.48
CA LEU A 211 -23.78 5.82 20.39
C LEU A 211 -22.60 5.96 21.38
N GLY A 212 -22.89 5.84 22.68
CA GLY A 212 -21.88 5.95 23.73
C GLY A 212 -21.31 7.36 23.94
N GLU A 213 -21.91 8.42 23.40
CA GLU A 213 -21.45 9.80 23.59
C GLU A 213 -22.21 10.50 24.72
N ASN A 214 -21.50 10.96 25.76
CA ASN A 214 -22.14 11.74 26.83
C ASN A 214 -22.64 13.11 26.35
N ARG A 215 -21.96 13.68 25.36
CA ARG A 215 -22.33 14.95 24.72
C ARG A 215 -22.70 14.65 23.27
N PRO A 216 -23.96 14.25 23.00
CA PRO A 216 -24.39 13.89 21.65
C PRO A 216 -24.31 15.11 20.72
N TYR A 217 -24.03 14.86 19.45
CA TYR A 217 -24.09 15.85 18.38
C TYR A 217 -25.55 16.22 18.08
N ASN A 218 -26.45 15.23 18.00
CA ASN A 218 -27.88 15.45 17.80
C ASN A 218 -28.61 15.69 19.13
N THR A 219 -28.56 16.94 19.58
CA THR A 219 -29.24 17.36 20.81
C THR A 219 -30.75 17.54 20.65
N ALA A 220 -31.29 17.47 19.42
CA ALA A 220 -32.73 17.62 19.17
C ALA A 220 -33.51 16.37 19.59
N GLN A 221 -32.90 15.19 19.45
CA GLN A 221 -33.54 13.90 19.74
C GLN A 221 -32.85 13.09 20.82
N ILE A 222 -31.59 13.41 21.11
CA ILE A 222 -30.76 12.65 22.03
C ILE A 222 -30.32 13.58 23.16
N THR A 223 -30.52 13.12 24.39
CA THR A 223 -30.13 13.80 25.61
C THR A 223 -29.02 12.99 26.27
N GLY A 224 -27.93 13.68 26.59
CA GLY A 224 -26.86 13.18 27.45
C GLY A 224 -26.51 14.22 28.51
N GLY A 225 -25.30 14.16 29.06
CA GLY A 225 -24.79 15.15 30.01
C GLY A 225 -25.01 14.77 31.47
N ALA A 226 -25.42 15.74 32.29
CA ALA A 226 -25.60 15.53 33.73
C ALA A 226 -26.67 14.47 34.00
N GLY A 227 -26.37 13.51 34.87
CA GLY A 227 -27.25 12.37 35.11
C GLY A 227 -27.20 11.33 33.98
N PHE A 228 -26.12 11.29 33.19
CA PHE A 228 -25.74 10.17 32.32
C PHE A 228 -24.27 9.79 32.60
N SER A 229 -23.80 8.63 32.13
CA SER A 229 -22.39 8.26 32.29
C SER A 229 -21.47 9.19 31.49
N GLY A 230 -20.45 9.73 32.16
CA GLY A 230 -19.35 10.47 31.52
C GLY A 230 -18.37 9.58 30.75
N LEU A 231 -18.40 8.27 31.00
CA LEU A 231 -17.64 7.25 30.27
C LEU A 231 -18.46 6.71 29.09
N PRO A 232 -17.85 6.30 27.96
CA PRO A 232 -18.58 5.77 26.81
C PRO A 232 -19.35 4.49 27.10
N ALA A 233 -20.65 4.50 26.86
CA ALA A 233 -21.50 3.34 27.09
C ALA A 233 -22.83 3.44 26.34
N GLY A 234 -23.13 2.42 25.55
CA GLY A 234 -24.37 2.33 24.77
C GLY A 234 -25.51 1.62 25.50
N PHE A 235 -25.22 0.67 26.39
CA PHE A 235 -26.20 -0.26 26.96
C PHE A 235 -26.12 -0.29 28.48
N THR A 236 -27.21 -0.59 29.18
CA THR A 236 -27.22 -0.84 30.63
C THR A 236 -27.03 -2.34 30.93
N GLU A 237 -26.11 -2.70 31.82
CA GLU A 237 -25.86 -4.08 32.25
C GLU A 237 -25.62 -4.19 33.76
N VAL A 238 -25.59 -5.41 34.31
CA VAL A 238 -25.34 -5.64 35.74
C VAL A 238 -23.93 -5.18 36.11
N GLY A 239 -23.83 -4.19 36.98
CA GLY A 239 -22.57 -3.53 37.36
C GLY A 239 -22.30 -2.22 36.60
N PHE A 240 -23.08 -1.93 35.56
CA PHE A 240 -23.00 -0.72 34.75
C PHE A 240 -24.31 0.08 34.84
N PRO A 241 -24.41 1.09 35.71
CA PRO A 241 -25.70 1.63 36.09
C PRO A 241 -26.36 2.54 35.05
N GLN A 242 -25.63 3.10 34.07
CA GLN A 242 -26.17 4.21 33.29
C GLN A 242 -25.51 4.48 31.94
N GLN A 243 -26.25 4.35 30.85
CA GLN A 243 -25.86 4.76 29.48
C GLN A 243 -25.34 6.22 29.39
N SER A 244 -24.51 6.51 28.39
CA SER A 244 -23.96 7.87 28.19
C SER A 244 -25.00 8.87 27.67
N ASN A 245 -26.04 8.39 26.99
CA ASN A 245 -27.18 9.17 26.52
C ASN A 245 -28.40 8.27 26.36
N ASN A 246 -29.56 8.84 26.00
CA ASN A 246 -30.81 8.11 25.82
C ASN A 246 -31.09 7.60 24.38
N LEU A 247 -30.08 7.57 23.48
CA LEU A 247 -30.28 7.21 22.07
C LEU A 247 -31.05 5.90 21.89
N LEU A 248 -30.58 4.81 22.52
CA LEU A 248 -31.20 3.49 22.35
C LEU A 248 -32.59 3.42 22.99
N ALA A 249 -32.81 4.10 24.11
CA ALA A 249 -34.12 4.18 24.75
C ALA A 249 -35.14 4.92 23.87
N ASN A 250 -34.73 6.05 23.28
CA ASN A 250 -35.59 6.82 22.38
C ASN A 250 -35.85 6.07 21.06
N LEU A 251 -34.84 5.35 20.54
CA LEU A 251 -35.02 4.52 19.35
C LEU A 251 -36.00 3.36 19.60
N ALA A 252 -35.92 2.71 20.76
CA ALA A 252 -36.86 1.64 21.13
C ALA A 252 -38.31 2.14 21.20
N ALA A 253 -38.54 3.38 21.63
CA ALA A 253 -39.87 3.99 21.70
C ALA A 253 -40.35 4.60 20.36
N GLY A 254 -39.45 5.28 19.63
CA GLY A 254 -39.79 6.05 18.44
C GLY A 254 -39.58 5.32 17.10
N ALA A 255 -38.82 4.23 17.09
CA ALA A 255 -38.52 3.42 15.91
C ALA A 255 -38.32 1.94 16.29
N PRO A 256 -39.35 1.27 16.85
CA PRO A 256 -39.22 -0.10 17.36
C PRO A 256 -38.76 -1.11 16.30
N ASN A 257 -39.06 -0.90 15.01
CA ASN A 257 -38.61 -1.80 13.96
C ASN A 257 -37.22 -1.45 13.40
N ALA A 258 -36.52 -0.41 13.87
CA ALA A 258 -35.16 -0.07 13.42
C ALA A 258 -34.16 -1.22 13.57
N ARG A 259 -34.48 -2.18 14.43
CA ARG A 259 -33.72 -3.43 14.62
C ARG A 259 -33.78 -4.38 13.41
N LEU A 260 -34.85 -4.33 12.60
CA LEU A 260 -35.04 -5.24 11.48
C LEU A 260 -34.24 -4.79 10.27
N THR A 261 -33.53 -5.71 9.62
CA THR A 261 -32.68 -5.43 8.44
C THR A 261 -33.42 -4.66 7.35
N ASN A 262 -34.68 -4.97 7.09
CA ASN A 262 -35.45 -4.36 6.00
C ASN A 262 -36.32 -3.16 6.43
N SER A 263 -36.21 -2.72 7.69
CA SER A 263 -36.98 -1.58 8.18
C SER A 263 -36.37 -0.24 7.76
N ASN A 264 -37.27 0.73 7.54
CA ASN A 264 -36.96 2.13 7.31
C ASN A 264 -37.28 3.02 8.52
N ASP A 265 -37.74 2.45 9.65
CA ASP A 265 -38.16 3.22 10.83
C ASP A 265 -37.06 4.17 11.34
N VAL A 266 -35.79 3.74 11.30
CA VAL A 266 -34.65 4.58 11.70
C VAL A 266 -34.52 5.84 10.84
N ILE A 267 -34.82 5.75 9.54
CA ILE A 267 -34.79 6.89 8.63
C ILE A 267 -35.87 7.89 9.05
N SER A 268 -37.11 7.42 9.22
CA SER A 268 -38.24 8.27 9.63
C SER A 268 -38.00 8.93 10.99
N TYR A 269 -37.40 8.21 11.94
CA TYR A 269 -37.07 8.74 13.25
C TYR A 269 -36.13 9.94 13.17
N PHE A 270 -34.99 9.82 12.48
CA PHE A 270 -34.04 10.93 12.39
C PHE A 270 -34.52 12.05 11.45
N GLN A 271 -35.28 11.73 10.40
CA GLN A 271 -35.89 12.74 9.52
C GLN A 271 -36.85 13.67 10.25
N ALA A 272 -37.48 13.23 11.35
CA ALA A 272 -38.42 14.05 12.11
C ALA A 272 -37.81 15.37 12.65
N ASN A 273 -36.48 15.48 12.74
CA ASN A 273 -35.77 16.69 13.15
C ASN A 273 -34.83 17.26 12.06
N GLY A 274 -35.04 16.87 10.80
CA GLY A 274 -34.40 17.50 9.64
C GLY A 274 -32.95 17.07 9.35
N ALA A 275 -32.46 15.99 9.95
CA ALA A 275 -31.08 15.53 9.78
C ALA A 275 -31.00 14.00 9.58
N THR A 276 -30.34 13.54 8.52
CA THR A 276 -30.17 12.10 8.20
C THR A 276 -28.74 11.60 8.34
N ASP A 277 -27.81 12.46 8.76
CA ASP A 277 -26.38 12.19 8.98
C ASP A 277 -26.08 11.56 10.36
N ASN A 278 -27.13 11.13 11.08
CA ASN A 278 -27.04 10.56 12.43
C ASN A 278 -26.61 9.09 12.48
N PHE A 279 -26.72 8.39 11.35
CA PHE A 279 -26.45 6.97 11.28
C PHE A 279 -26.01 6.54 9.88
N ALA A 280 -25.41 5.36 9.80
CA ALA A 280 -25.14 4.65 8.57
C ALA A 280 -25.67 3.22 8.66
N LYS A 281 -26.23 2.73 7.56
CA LYS A 281 -26.67 1.35 7.42
C LYS A 281 -25.75 0.61 6.46
N LEU A 282 -25.05 -0.39 6.97
CA LEU A 282 -24.17 -1.24 6.20
C LEU A 282 -24.85 -2.59 6.00
N SER A 283 -25.30 -2.87 4.78
CA SER A 283 -25.80 -4.19 4.41
C SER A 283 -24.64 -5.14 4.13
N TYR A 284 -24.70 -6.36 4.66
CA TYR A 284 -23.62 -7.35 4.53
C TYR A 284 -22.23 -6.79 4.90
N ALA A 285 -22.15 -5.99 5.97
CA ALA A 285 -20.89 -5.43 6.45
C ALA A 285 -19.88 -6.55 6.74
N ARG A 286 -18.63 -6.32 6.36
CA ARG A 286 -17.55 -7.26 6.56
C ARG A 286 -16.88 -6.99 7.91
N LYS A 287 -16.75 -8.03 8.72
CA LYS A 287 -15.94 -7.97 9.94
C LYS A 287 -14.46 -7.92 9.58
N LEU A 288 -13.72 -6.94 10.07
CA LEU A 288 -12.26 -6.92 9.95
C LEU A 288 -11.66 -7.94 10.92
N THR A 289 -10.63 -8.63 10.45
CA THR A 289 -9.81 -9.51 11.28
C THR A 289 -8.77 -8.71 12.07
N GLU A 290 -8.25 -9.29 13.15
CA GLU A 290 -7.18 -8.68 13.98
C GLU A 290 -5.88 -8.41 13.21
N ARG A 291 -5.73 -8.96 11.99
CA ARG A 291 -4.58 -8.71 11.12
C ARG A 291 -4.77 -7.50 10.21
N GLU A 292 -5.97 -6.92 10.16
CA GLU A 292 -6.30 -5.81 9.26
C GLU A 292 -6.27 -4.44 9.96
N PHE A 293 -6.22 -4.44 11.29
CA PHE A 293 -6.13 -3.23 12.09
C PHE A 293 -5.35 -3.49 13.38
N ASN A 294 -4.81 -2.42 13.95
CA ASN A 294 -4.28 -2.40 15.30
C ASN A 294 -5.10 -1.42 16.14
N PHE A 295 -5.17 -1.61 17.45
CA PHE A 295 -5.81 -0.63 18.34
C PHE A 295 -5.00 -0.48 19.62
N GLN A 296 -5.15 0.65 20.30
CA GLN A 296 -4.50 0.89 21.59
C GLN A 296 -5.52 0.77 22.73
N PRO A 297 -5.47 -0.31 23.53
CA PRO A 297 -6.47 -0.60 24.55
C PRO A 297 -6.67 0.50 25.61
N GLN A 298 -5.62 1.27 25.92
CA GLN A 298 -5.67 2.29 26.96
C GLN A 298 -6.07 3.68 26.45
N LEU A 299 -5.76 3.98 25.18
CA LEU A 299 -6.01 5.29 24.55
C LEU A 299 -7.25 5.31 23.66
N GLY A 300 -7.79 4.14 23.31
CA GLY A 300 -9.05 4.03 22.56
C GLY A 300 -9.02 4.66 21.18
N TYR A 301 -8.01 4.31 20.39
CA TYR A 301 -7.99 4.54 18.95
C TYR A 301 -7.70 3.24 18.19
N ILE A 302 -8.15 3.20 16.95
CA ILE A 302 -7.89 2.16 15.96
C ILE A 302 -7.08 2.73 14.81
N SER A 303 -6.16 1.93 14.29
CA SER A 303 -5.33 2.20 13.12
C SER A 303 -5.55 1.08 12.12
N LEU A 304 -6.13 1.40 10.97
CA LEU A 304 -6.28 0.45 9.87
C LEU A 304 -4.94 0.23 9.17
N ASN A 305 -4.70 -0.96 8.63
CA ASN A 305 -3.49 -1.21 7.85
C ASN A 305 -3.54 -0.52 6.48
N ASN A 306 -4.74 -0.36 5.94
CA ASN A 306 -5.00 0.39 4.71
C ASN A 306 -5.96 1.55 5.03
N PRO A 307 -5.75 2.74 4.45
CA PRO A 307 -6.66 3.86 4.63
C PRO A 307 -8.06 3.50 4.09
N LEU A 308 -9.08 4.02 4.75
CA LEU A 308 -10.47 3.87 4.36
C LEU A 308 -10.74 4.65 3.07
N ASN A 309 -11.42 4.04 2.11
CA ASN A 309 -11.86 4.75 0.92
C ASN A 309 -12.98 5.75 1.26
N ALA A 310 -13.13 6.81 0.46
CA ALA A 310 -14.09 7.90 0.73
C ALA A 310 -15.57 7.47 0.77
N ASP A 311 -15.90 6.33 0.16
CA ASP A 311 -17.22 5.71 0.08
C ASP A 311 -17.39 4.53 1.06
N GLU A 312 -16.38 4.25 1.87
CA GLU A 312 -16.44 3.20 2.90
C GLU A 312 -16.84 3.78 4.24
N ILE A 313 -17.59 2.98 4.99
CA ILE A 313 -18.08 3.32 6.31
C ILE A 313 -17.40 2.39 7.29
N LEU A 314 -16.91 2.95 8.40
CA LEU A 314 -16.28 2.23 9.49
C LEU A 314 -17.18 2.27 10.72
N ALA A 315 -17.48 1.11 11.28
CA ALA A 315 -18.26 0.99 12.50
C ALA A 315 -17.57 0.05 13.49
N VAL A 316 -17.73 0.33 14.78
CA VAL A 316 -17.09 -0.45 15.84
C VAL A 316 -18.07 -0.80 16.95
N SER A 317 -17.85 -1.98 17.53
CA SER A 317 -18.40 -2.39 18.82
C SER A 317 -17.24 -2.75 19.72
N TYR A 318 -17.21 -2.26 20.95
CA TYR A 318 -16.12 -2.52 21.87
C TYR A 318 -16.58 -2.59 23.32
N ARG A 319 -15.78 -3.30 24.11
CA ARG A 319 -15.97 -3.53 25.53
C ARG A 319 -14.68 -3.24 26.25
N TYR A 320 -14.78 -2.60 27.40
CA TYR A 320 -13.63 -2.19 28.17
C TYR A 320 -13.94 -2.23 29.65
N THR A 321 -12.88 -2.22 30.46
CA THR A 321 -12.99 -2.12 31.91
C THR A 321 -12.47 -0.78 32.41
N PHE A 322 -13.11 -0.25 33.44
CA PHE A 322 -12.68 0.94 34.18
C PHE A 322 -12.94 0.71 35.67
N ASN A 323 -11.89 0.75 36.49
CA ASN A 323 -11.96 0.49 37.94
C ASN A 323 -12.70 -0.82 38.30
N GLY A 324 -12.50 -1.88 37.51
CA GLY A 324 -13.12 -3.19 37.73
C GLY A 324 -14.57 -3.33 37.25
N VAL A 325 -15.15 -2.28 36.66
CA VAL A 325 -16.48 -2.31 36.05
C VAL A 325 -16.35 -2.42 34.54
N GLU A 326 -17.18 -3.25 33.91
CA GLU A 326 -17.23 -3.45 32.46
C GLU A 326 -18.24 -2.50 31.80
N TYR A 327 -17.84 -1.94 30.66
CA TYR A 327 -18.62 -1.00 29.85
C TYR A 327 -18.64 -1.48 28.41
N GLN A 328 -19.76 -1.30 27.71
CA GLN A 328 -19.93 -1.72 26.32
C GLN A 328 -20.55 -0.61 25.45
N VAL A 329 -19.99 -0.46 24.25
CA VAL A 329 -20.49 0.40 23.18
C VAL A 329 -20.67 -0.45 21.93
N GLY A 330 -21.87 -0.43 21.34
CA GLY A 330 -22.24 -1.35 20.27
C GLY A 330 -22.53 -2.77 20.75
N GLU A 331 -23.02 -3.60 19.84
CA GLU A 331 -23.31 -5.02 20.05
C GLU A 331 -22.28 -5.86 19.31
N PHE A 332 -21.86 -6.96 19.93
CA PHE A 332 -21.05 -7.96 19.25
C PHE A 332 -21.90 -8.94 18.47
N SER A 333 -21.30 -9.61 17.48
CA SER A 333 -21.98 -10.69 16.74
C SER A 333 -22.47 -11.83 17.64
N THR A 334 -21.87 -11.98 18.84
CA THR A 334 -22.24 -12.96 19.88
C THR A 334 -23.44 -12.54 20.71
N ASP A 335 -23.69 -11.23 20.84
CA ASP A 335 -24.76 -10.71 21.69
C ASP A 335 -26.12 -10.84 20.99
N VAL A 336 -26.11 -10.72 19.66
CA VAL A 336 -27.29 -10.85 18.79
C VAL A 336 -27.02 -11.92 17.74
N PRO A 337 -27.45 -13.17 17.98
CA PRO A 337 -27.34 -14.25 17.01
C PRO A 337 -28.06 -13.93 15.70
N PHE A 338 -27.56 -14.46 14.60
CA PHE A 338 -28.23 -14.36 13.31
C PHE A 338 -29.49 -15.23 13.30
N ASP A 339 -30.62 -14.65 12.89
CA ASP A 339 -31.90 -15.32 12.69
C ASP A 339 -32.41 -15.03 11.28
N GLN A 340 -32.55 -16.07 10.46
CA GLN A 340 -33.01 -15.95 9.08
C GLN A 340 -34.49 -15.57 8.97
N GLY A 341 -35.32 -15.96 9.94
CA GLY A 341 -36.76 -15.67 9.92
C GLY A 341 -37.06 -14.22 10.29
N THR A 342 -36.21 -13.63 11.15
CA THR A 342 -36.30 -12.23 11.55
C THR A 342 -34.90 -11.59 11.53
N PRO A 343 -34.38 -11.23 10.35
CA PRO A 343 -33.02 -10.68 10.25
C PRO A 343 -32.92 -9.35 10.99
N LYS A 344 -31.98 -9.30 11.92
CA LYS A 344 -31.70 -8.13 12.75
C LYS A 344 -30.33 -7.56 12.43
N VAL A 345 -30.25 -6.23 12.39
CA VAL A 345 -28.97 -5.52 12.32
C VAL A 345 -28.17 -5.72 13.63
N LEU A 346 -26.91 -5.31 13.66
CA LEU A 346 -26.14 -5.03 14.88
C LEU A 346 -26.10 -3.52 15.10
N PHE A 347 -26.25 -3.05 16.33
CA PHE A 347 -26.06 -1.64 16.64
C PHE A 347 -24.59 -1.41 16.94
N ALA A 348 -23.98 -0.46 16.24
CA ALA A 348 -22.56 -0.16 16.38
C ALA A 348 -22.35 1.35 16.48
N LYS A 349 -21.15 1.74 16.87
CA LYS A 349 -20.69 3.13 16.86
C LYS A 349 -20.12 3.45 15.49
N LEU A 350 -20.58 4.53 14.87
CA LEU A 350 -20.00 5.09 13.65
C LEU A 350 -18.73 5.88 13.99
N LEU A 351 -17.65 5.71 13.20
CA LEU A 351 -16.37 6.38 13.36
C LEU A 351 -16.08 7.44 12.31
#